data_AF-A0A354BP70-F1
#
_entry.id   AF-A0A354BP70-F1
#
_cell.length_a   1.000
_cell.length_b   1.000
_cell.length_c   1.000
_cell.angle_alpha   90.00
_cell.angle_beta   90.00
_cell.angle_gamma   90.00
#
_symmetry.space_group_name_H-M   'P 1'
#
loop_
_entity.id
_entity.type
_entity.pdbx_description
1 polymer ?
#
loop_
_entity_poly.entity_id
_entity_poly.type
_entity_poly.pdbx_seq_one_letter_code
_entity_poly.pdbx_strand_id
1 'polypeptide(L)' 'TDEIKEMIHAERPLSEIRYRAVTDGMITLRQSALKKVLNGETSLREINRVTFSEEG' A
#
# COMPACT_ATOMS: atom_id res chain seq x y z
N THR A 1 9.51 10.41 4.25
CA THR A 1 10.88 10.83 3.92
C THR A 1 10.84 12.23 3.34
N ASP A 2 11.95 12.98 3.36
CA ASP A 2 11.97 14.32 2.77
C ASP A 2 11.74 14.27 1.26
N GLU A 3 12.17 13.21 0.59
CA GLU A 3 11.93 12.96 -0.83
C GLU A 3 10.43 12.84 -1.20
N ILE A 4 9.61 12.18 -0.38
CA ILE A 4 8.15 12.15 -0.58
C ILE A 4 7.55 13.56 -0.49
N LYS A 5 8.06 14.41 0.40
CA LYS A 5 7.59 15.81 0.52
C LYS A 5 7.96 16.61 -0.72
N GLU A 6 9.18 16.44 -1.23
CA GLU A 6 9.62 17.09 -2.48
C GLU A 6 8.77 16.67 -3.67
N MET A 7 8.44 15.38 -3.79
CA MET A 7 7.56 14.90 -4.85
C MET A 7 6.14 15.48 -4.75
N ILE A 8 5.61 15.65 -3.54
CA ILE A 8 4.31 16.31 -3.33
C ILE A 8 4.38 17.78 -3.76
N HIS A 9 5.43 18.50 -3.37
CA HIS A 9 5.64 19.89 -3.80
C HIS A 9 5.83 20.02 -5.32
N ALA A 10 6.44 19.02 -5.96
CA ALA A 10 6.62 18.94 -7.39
C ALA A 10 5.42 18.35 -8.16
N GLU A 11 4.27 18.19 -7.49
CA GLU A 11 3.01 17.65 -8.02
C GLU A 11 3.21 16.36 -8.84
N ARG A 12 4.10 15.48 -8.37
CA ARG A 12 4.36 14.21 -9.02
C ARG A 12 3.09 13.34 -9.04
N PRO A 13 2.90 12.50 -10.09
CA PRO A 13 1.79 11.58 -10.14
C PRO A 13 1.69 10.71 -8.89
N LEU A 14 0.47 10.47 -8.42
CA LEU A 14 0.21 9.64 -7.23
C LEU A 14 0.79 8.22 -7.35
N SER A 15 0.89 7.68 -8.57
CA SER A 15 1.51 6.39 -8.85
C SER A 15 3.01 6.38 -8.53
N GLU A 16 3.73 7.45 -8.88
CA GLU A 16 5.16 7.62 -8.60
C GLU A 16 5.40 7.80 -7.10
N ILE A 17 4.59 8.63 -6.45
CA ILE A 17 4.65 8.83 -4.99
C ILE A 17 4.38 7.51 -4.26
N ARG A 18 3.36 6.76 -4.69
CA ARG A 18 3.03 5.44 -4.13
C ARG A 18 4.17 4.45 -4.33
N TYR A 19 4.73 4.37 -5.53
CA TYR A 19 5.86 3.50 -5.83
C TYR A 19 7.05 3.80 -4.92
N ARG A 20 7.44 5.08 -4.83
CA ARG A 20 8.55 5.50 -3.96
C ARG A 20 8.28 5.20 -2.49
N ALA A 21 7.05 5.41 -2.02
CA ALA A 21 6.67 5.12 -0.64
C ALA A 21 6.83 3.62 -0.33
N VAL A 22 6.36 2.74 -1.23
CA VAL A 22 6.50 1.29 -1.08
C VAL A 22 7.97 0.86 -1.13
N THR A 23 8.78 1.43 -2.03
CA THR A 23 10.22 1.12 -2.08
C THR A 23 10.99 1.63 -0.87
N ASP A 24 10.54 2.73 -0.24
CA ASP A 24 11.05 3.22 1.06
C ASP A 24 10.58 2.38 2.26
N GLY A 25 9.84 1.28 2.03
CA GLY A 25 9.42 0.35 3.08
C GLY A 25 8.03 0.62 3.66
N MET A 26 7.23 1.49 3.04
CA MET A 26 5.81 1.60 3.38
C MET A 26 5.09 0.29 3.12
N ILE A 27 4.44 -0.24 4.15
CA ILE A 27 3.59 -1.42 4.04
C ILE A 27 2.20 -0.98 3.58
N THR A 28 1.70 -1.57 2.50
CA THR A 28 0.35 -1.27 2.00
C THR A 28 -0.72 -1.89 2.90
N LEU A 29 -1.94 -1.33 2.85
CA LEU A 29 -3.09 -1.90 3.57
C LEU A 29 -3.31 -3.38 3.22
N ARG A 30 -3.13 -3.75 1.93
CA ARG A 30 -3.26 -5.14 1.48
C ARG A 30 -2.15 -6.04 2.03
N GLN A 31 -0.90 -5.59 2.03
CA GLN A 31 0.21 -6.34 2.63
C GLN A 31 -0.01 -6.57 4.14
N SER A 32 -0.49 -5.54 4.86
CA SER A 32 -0.87 -5.66 6.27
C SER A 32 -2.02 -6.65 6.47
N ALA A 33 -3.05 -6.58 5.62
CA ALA A 33 -4.18 -7.49 5.67
C ALA A 33 -3.79 -8.96 5.38
N LEU A 34 -2.85 -9.20 4.47
CA LEU A 34 -2.32 -10.54 4.20
C LEU A 34 -1.62 -11.13 5.43
N LYS A 35 -0.85 -10.33 6.19
CA LYS A 35 -0.25 -10.78 7.46
C LYS A 35 -1.32 -11.23 8.45
N LYS A 36 -2.43 -10.51 8.56
CA LYS A 36 -3.56 -10.89 9.42
C LYS A 36 -4.22 -12.20 8.99
N VAL A 37 -4.33 -12.44 7.68
CA VAL A 37 -4.82 -13.74 7.17
C VAL A 37 -3.87 -14.87 7.58
N LEU A 38 -2.56 -14.68 7.43
CA LEU A 38 -1.55 -15.68 7.83
C LEU A 38 -1.57 -15.97 9.33
N ASN A 39 -1.90 -14.98 10.15
CA ASN A 39 -2.09 -15.14 11.60
C ASN A 39 -3.46 -15.76 11.97
N GLY A 40 -4.34 -16.00 11.02
CA GLY A 40 -5.70 -16.51 11.27
C GLY A 40 -6.67 -15.48 11.85
N GLU A 41 -6.34 -14.18 11.80
CA GLU A 41 -7.17 -13.10 12.35
C GLU A 41 -8.30 -12.65 11.41
N THR A 42 -8.18 -12.92 10.10
CA THR A 42 -9.18 -12.57 9.08
C THR A 42 -9.13 -13.55 7.90
N SER A 43 -9.99 -13.36 6.90
CA SER A 43 -10.10 -14.24 5.72
C SER A 43 -9.75 -13.55 4.42
N LEU A 44 -9.31 -14.31 3.41
CA LEU A 44 -9.04 -13.79 2.06
C LEU A 44 -10.26 -13.09 1.43
N ARG A 45 -11.47 -13.59 1.73
CA ARG A 45 -12.73 -12.97 1.27
C ARG A 45 -12.94 -11.59 1.87
N GLU A 46 -12.66 -11.46 3.17
CA GLU A 46 -12.82 -10.20 3.88
C GLU A 46 -11.79 -9.17 3.42
N ILE A 47 -10.52 -9.55 3.25
CA ILE A 47 -9.49 -8.61 2.76
C ILE A 47 -9.81 -8.13 1.34
N ASN A 48 -10.35 -8.97 0.47
CA ASN A 48 -10.70 -8.57 -0.90
C ASN A 48 -11.93 -7.65 -0.92
N ARG A 49 -12.78 -7.66 0.12
CA ARG A 49 -13.89 -6.72 0.27
C ARG A 49 -13.44 -5.34 0.74
N VAL A 50 -12.40 -5.27 1.57
CA VAL A 50 -11.96 -4.02 2.22
C VAL A 50 -10.68 -3.42 1.68
N THR A 51 -9.91 -4.19 0.92
CA THR A 51 -8.70 -3.74 0.22
C THR A 51 -8.90 -3.98 -1.26
N PHE A 52 -8.55 -2.98 -2.08
CA PHE A 52 -8.52 -3.16 -3.52
C PHE A 52 -7.50 -4.25 -3.86
N SER A 53 -7.91 -5.25 -4.63
CA SER A 53 -6.98 -6.06 -5.41
C SER A 53 -6.32 -5.12 -6.41
N GLU A 54 -4.98 -5.06 -6.41
CA GLU A 54 -4.24 -4.55 -7.57
C GLU A 54 -4.46 -5.56 -8.69
N GLU A 55 -5.63 -5.51 -9.33
CA GLU A 55 -5.81 -6.11 -10.64
C GLU A 55 -4.96 -5.27 -11.59
N GLY A 56 -4.02 -5.94 -12.26
CA GLY A 56 -3.19 -5.33 -13.30
C GLY A 56 -4.01 -4.88 -14.50
#